data_AF-A0A0G1D536-F1
#
_entry.id   AF-A0A0G1D536-F1
#
_cell.length_a   1.000
_cell.length_b   1.000
_cell.length_c   1.000
_cell.angle_alpha   90.00
_cell.angle_beta   90.00
_cell.angle_gamma   90.00
#
_symmetry.space_group_name_H-M   'P 1'
#
loop_
_entity.id
_entity.type
_entity.pdbx_description
1 polymer ?
#
loop_
_entity_poly.entity_id
_entity_poly.type
_entity_poly.pdbx_seq_one_letter_code
_entity_poly.pdbx_strand_id
1 'polypeptide(L)'
;MLRKIFITLFLLLVSSVGGAHAFKAETFVTFGNPVRGPENWQNPKQDPLALPMFLYRESTPSSYPMTWLLRYDAVTDATMSAYFNDLIETDSTQSIGAFLEITPSLAEKTRTLYPAGDSVFNANRIFLSGYSQEDRRLLIDTYMSAFFDRFGFYPKSVSAWHLPF
;
A
#
# COMPACT_ATOMS: atom_id res chain seq x y z
N MET A 1 61.09 1.75 -32.08
CA MET A 1 59.66 1.39 -32.23
C MET A 1 59.16 0.45 -31.14
N LEU A 2 59.96 -0.54 -30.71
CA LEU A 2 59.59 -1.53 -29.69
C LEU A 2 59.12 -0.94 -28.33
N ARG A 3 59.74 0.15 -27.85
CA ARG A 3 59.36 0.83 -26.60
C ARG A 3 57.94 1.39 -26.63
N LYS A 4 57.51 1.92 -27.78
CA LYS A 4 56.16 2.47 -27.95
C LYS A 4 55.13 1.35 -27.95
N ILE A 5 55.43 0.22 -28.61
CA ILE A 5 54.59 -0.98 -28.63
C ILE A 5 54.39 -1.53 -27.20
N PHE A 6 55.47 -1.61 -26.41
CA PHE A 6 55.40 -2.08 -25.03
C PHE A 6 54.54 -1.18 -24.13
N ILE A 7 54.68 0.14 -24.27
CA ILE A 7 53.87 1.11 -23.52
C ILE A 7 52.39 1.00 -23.93
N THR A 8 52.11 0.86 -25.23
CA THR A 8 50.74 0.68 -25.71
C THR A 8 50.12 -0.63 -25.21
N LEU A 9 50.87 -1.74 -25.22
CA LEU A 9 50.41 -3.02 -24.68
C LEU A 9 50.18 -2.96 -23.18
N PHE A 10 51.07 -2.30 -22.44
CA PHE A 10 50.92 -2.12 -20.99
C PHE A 10 49.69 -1.28 -20.66
N LEU A 11 49.43 -0.19 -21.39
CA LEU A 11 48.24 0.64 -21.20
C LEU A 11 46.94 -0.12 -21.52
N LEU A 12 46.94 -0.98 -22.55
CA LEU A 12 45.80 -1.85 -22.89
C LEU A 12 45.56 -2.93 -21.82
N LEU A 13 46.62 -3.47 -21.21
CA LEU A 13 46.53 -4.43 -20.12
C LEU A 13 46.02 -3.78 -18.82
N VAL A 14 46.46 -2.56 -18.49
CA VAL A 14 46.01 -1.86 -17.28
C VAL A 14 44.56 -1.39 -17.41
N SER A 15 44.10 -1.05 -18.61
CA SER A 15 42.71 -0.63 -18.87
C SER A 15 41.70 -1.78 -18.91
N SER A 16 42.14 -3.04 -18.96
CA SER A 16 41.26 -4.23 -18.94
C SER A 16 41.11 -4.89 -17.56
N VAL A 17 41.86 -4.45 -16.53
CA VAL A 17 41.77 -5.01 -15.17
C VAL A 17 40.60 -4.43 -14.36
N GLY A 18 40.05 -3.29 -14.79
CA GLY A 18 38.85 -2.72 -14.20
C GLY A 18 37.60 -3.33 -14.82
N GLY A 19 36.99 -4.31 -14.15
CA GLY A 19 35.65 -4.75 -14.52
C GLY A 19 34.69 -3.55 -14.48
N ALA A 20 34.13 -3.19 -15.63
CA ALA A 20 33.05 -2.21 -15.67
C ALA A 20 31.85 -2.81 -14.92
N HIS A 21 31.62 -2.35 -13.69
CA HIS A 21 30.38 -2.65 -12.99
C HIS A 21 29.26 -1.93 -13.72
N ALA A 22 28.53 -2.64 -14.57
CA ALA A 22 27.28 -2.14 -15.09
C ALA A 22 26.36 -1.91 -13.90
N PHE A 23 26.09 -0.63 -13.59
CA PHE A 23 25.04 -0.26 -12.66
C PHE A 23 23.71 -0.63 -13.32
N LYS A 24 23.28 -1.87 -13.17
CA LYS A 24 21.93 -2.26 -13.54
C LYS A 24 21.03 -1.69 -12.45
N ALA A 25 20.39 -0.56 -12.73
CA ALA A 25 19.37 -0.02 -11.84
C ALA A 25 18.36 -1.15 -11.57
N GLU A 26 18.18 -1.51 -10.30
CA GLU A 26 17.14 -2.45 -9.92
C GLU A 26 15.80 -1.79 -10.23
N THR A 27 15.13 -2.28 -11.27
CA THR A 27 13.79 -1.83 -11.64
C THR A 27 12.79 -2.72 -10.92
N PHE A 28 11.91 -2.13 -10.13
CA PHE A 28 10.82 -2.82 -9.46
C PHE A 28 9.47 -2.21 -9.84
N VAL A 29 8.43 -3.02 -9.84
CA VAL A 29 7.04 -2.60 -9.97
C VAL A 29 6.32 -3.05 -8.71
N THR A 30 5.51 -2.17 -8.12
CA THR A 30 4.68 -2.50 -6.95
C THR A 30 3.22 -2.30 -7.31
N PHE A 31 2.39 -3.26 -6.92
CA PHE A 31 0.95 -3.22 -7.14
C PHE A 31 0.26 -2.95 -5.80
N GLY A 32 -0.28 -1.75 -5.63
CA GLY A 32 -1.09 -1.37 -4.47
C GLY A 32 -2.56 -1.32 -4.84
N ASN A 33 -3.39 -2.18 -4.26
CA ASN A 33 -4.82 -2.24 -4.51
C ASN A 33 -5.58 -1.68 -3.28
N PRO A 34 -6.21 -0.50 -3.39
CA PRO A 34 -7.07 0.02 -2.33
C PRO A 34 -8.30 -0.89 -2.14
N VAL A 35 -8.55 -1.27 -0.90
CA VAL A 35 -9.70 -2.08 -0.50
C VAL A 35 -10.56 -1.28 0.47
N ARG A 36 -11.77 -0.93 0.04
CA ARG A 36 -12.80 -0.36 0.90
C ARG A 36 -13.60 -1.48 1.55
N GLY A 37 -14.09 -1.25 2.76
CA GLY A 37 -14.94 -2.21 3.47
C GLY A 37 -16.43 -2.09 3.11
N PRO A 38 -17.31 -2.69 3.92
CA PRO A 38 -18.75 -2.73 3.67
C PRO A 38 -19.47 -1.39 3.92
N GLU A 39 -18.77 -0.35 4.34
CA GLU A 39 -19.40 0.93 4.68
C GLU A 39 -20.08 1.56 3.45
N ASN A 40 -21.36 1.92 3.61
CA ASN A 40 -22.23 2.43 2.54
C ASN A 40 -22.39 1.47 1.35
N TRP A 41 -22.14 0.17 1.57
CA TRP A 41 -22.39 -0.85 0.55
C TRP A 41 -23.90 -1.13 0.45
N GLN A 42 -24.53 -0.57 -0.58
CA GLN A 42 -25.99 -0.59 -0.73
C GLN A 42 -26.49 -1.68 -1.69
N ASN A 43 -25.61 -2.52 -2.24
CA ASN A 43 -26.00 -3.56 -3.18
C ASN A 43 -25.91 -4.95 -2.55
N PRO A 44 -27.03 -5.58 -2.17
CA PRO A 44 -27.03 -6.91 -1.56
C PRO A 44 -26.60 -8.03 -2.53
N LYS A 45 -26.49 -7.73 -3.83
CA LYS A 45 -26.00 -8.69 -4.84
C LYS A 45 -24.48 -8.64 -5.03
N GLN A 46 -23.80 -7.71 -4.37
CA GLN A 46 -22.36 -7.56 -4.48
C GLN A 46 -21.72 -7.79 -3.11
N ASP A 47 -20.61 -8.51 -3.09
CA ASP A 47 -19.79 -8.74 -1.92
C ASP A 47 -18.59 -7.78 -1.97
N PRO A 48 -18.28 -7.00 -0.91
CA PRO A 48 -17.07 -6.19 -0.83
C PRO A 48 -15.78 -6.96 -1.14
N LEU A 49 -15.73 -8.27 -0.89
CA LEU A 49 -14.60 -9.14 -1.24
C LEU A 49 -14.58 -9.61 -2.69
N ALA A 50 -15.67 -9.45 -3.46
CA ALA A 50 -15.75 -9.98 -4.82
C ALA A 50 -14.63 -9.44 -5.73
N LEU A 51 -14.34 -8.14 -5.65
CA LEU A 51 -13.28 -7.52 -6.43
C LEU A 51 -11.87 -7.94 -5.95
N PRO A 52 -11.52 -7.87 -4.65
CA PRO A 52 -10.27 -8.43 -4.14
C PRO A 52 -10.03 -9.89 -4.55
N MET A 53 -11.05 -10.75 -4.40
CA MET A 53 -10.95 -12.17 -4.78
C MET A 53 -10.75 -12.35 -6.29
N PHE A 54 -11.45 -11.56 -7.10
CA PHE A 54 -11.26 -11.58 -8.56
C PHE A 54 -9.84 -11.15 -8.93
N LEU A 55 -9.37 -10.01 -8.43
CA LEU A 55 -8.02 -9.51 -8.69
C LEU A 55 -6.95 -10.49 -8.22
N TYR A 56 -7.15 -11.14 -7.07
CA TYR A 56 -6.25 -12.19 -6.60
C TYR A 56 -6.19 -13.37 -7.58
N ARG A 57 -7.33 -13.88 -8.05
CA ARG A 57 -7.37 -14.98 -9.04
C ARG A 57 -6.67 -14.59 -10.35
N GLU A 58 -6.90 -13.38 -10.85
CA GLU A 58 -6.28 -12.87 -12.08
C GLU A 58 -4.78 -12.53 -11.91
N SER A 59 -4.29 -12.40 -10.68
CA SER A 59 -2.86 -12.18 -10.41
C SER A 59 -2.02 -13.45 -10.53
N THR A 60 -2.64 -14.63 -10.42
CA THR A 60 -1.95 -15.93 -10.40
C THR A 60 -1.15 -16.25 -11.68
N PRO A 61 -1.56 -15.87 -12.91
CA PRO A 61 -0.71 -16.01 -14.10
C PRO A 61 0.47 -15.03 -14.12
N SER A 62 0.43 -13.98 -13.29
CA SER A 62 1.33 -12.82 -13.36
C SER A 62 2.47 -12.85 -12.33
N SER A 63 2.36 -13.67 -11.27
CA SER A 63 3.38 -13.85 -10.20
C SER A 63 3.92 -12.55 -9.57
N TYR A 64 3.20 -11.44 -9.67
CA TYR A 64 3.66 -10.16 -9.11
C TYR A 64 3.23 -10.02 -7.65
N PRO A 65 4.13 -9.61 -6.74
CA PRO A 65 3.76 -9.28 -5.38
C PRO A 65 2.70 -8.17 -5.35
N MET A 66 1.63 -8.40 -4.59
CA MET A 66 0.55 -7.43 -4.42
C MET A 66 0.45 -6.97 -2.98
N THR A 67 0.10 -5.69 -2.83
CA THR A 67 -0.22 -5.07 -1.55
C THR A 67 -1.68 -4.65 -1.54
N TRP A 68 -2.45 -5.23 -0.62
CA TRP A 68 -3.83 -4.86 -0.37
C TRP A 68 -3.88 -3.74 0.67
N LEU A 69 -4.24 -2.53 0.24
CA LEU A 69 -4.27 -1.33 1.07
C LEU A 69 -5.66 -1.20 1.70
N LEU A 70 -5.80 -1.62 2.95
CA LEU A 70 -7.10 -1.78 3.60
C LEU A 70 -7.58 -0.47 4.20
N ARG A 71 -8.81 -0.04 3.91
CA ARG A 71 -9.46 1.08 4.60
C ARG A 71 -9.93 0.65 5.99
N TYR A 72 -10.20 1.61 6.88
CA TYR A 72 -10.58 1.35 8.28
C TYR A 72 -11.70 0.30 8.41
N ASP A 73 -12.76 0.46 7.63
CA ASP A 73 -13.90 -0.43 7.61
C ASP A 73 -13.57 -1.85 7.11
N ALA A 74 -12.60 -2.01 6.21
CA ALA A 74 -12.10 -3.33 5.79
C ALA A 74 -11.22 -3.99 6.87
N VAL A 75 -10.49 -3.19 7.65
CA VAL A 75 -9.70 -3.66 8.81
C VAL A 75 -10.63 -4.14 9.92
N THR A 76 -11.68 -3.38 10.23
CA THR A 76 -12.58 -3.70 11.34
C THR A 76 -13.68 -4.70 11.00
N ASP A 77 -14.00 -4.90 9.72
CA ASP A 77 -14.97 -5.92 9.31
C ASP A 77 -14.41 -7.33 9.52
N ALA A 78 -15.10 -8.15 10.31
CA ALA A 78 -14.59 -9.46 10.72
C ALA A 78 -14.39 -10.44 9.56
N THR A 79 -15.22 -10.37 8.52
CA THR A 79 -15.14 -11.27 7.36
C THR A 79 -13.95 -10.90 6.48
N MET A 80 -13.83 -9.62 6.13
CA MET A 80 -12.80 -9.12 5.22
C MET A 80 -11.39 -9.29 5.80
N SER A 81 -11.22 -8.89 7.04
CA SER A 81 -9.91 -8.99 7.70
C SER A 81 -9.51 -10.43 8.00
N ALA A 82 -10.46 -11.35 8.24
CA ALA A 82 -10.14 -12.78 8.31
C ALA A 82 -9.66 -13.31 6.95
N TYR A 83 -10.31 -12.93 5.85
CA TYR A 83 -9.86 -13.26 4.50
C TYR A 83 -8.44 -12.75 4.21
N PHE A 84 -8.15 -11.48 4.53
CA PHE A 84 -6.83 -10.93 4.28
C PHE A 84 -5.74 -11.52 5.19
N ASN A 85 -6.08 -11.90 6.42
CA ASN A 85 -5.14 -12.59 7.30
C ASN A 85 -4.79 -13.99 6.75
N ASP A 86 -5.79 -14.77 6.32
CA ASP A 86 -5.57 -16.07 5.68
C ASP A 86 -4.76 -15.92 4.37
N LEU A 87 -5.06 -14.89 3.56
CA LEU A 87 -4.36 -14.63 2.30
C LEU A 87 -2.85 -14.41 2.49
N ILE A 88 -2.45 -13.58 3.45
CA ILE A 88 -1.03 -13.29 3.70
C ILE A 88 -0.30 -14.44 4.42
N GLU A 89 -1.03 -15.29 5.14
CA GLU A 89 -0.48 -16.50 5.76
C GLU A 89 -0.24 -17.61 4.72
N THR A 90 -1.13 -17.72 3.74
CA THR A 90 -1.12 -18.80 2.74
C THR A 90 -0.32 -18.47 1.47
N ASP A 91 -0.16 -17.19 1.14
CA ASP A 91 0.55 -16.74 -0.05
C ASP A 91 1.55 -15.62 0.26
N SER A 92 2.84 -15.96 0.32
CA SER A 92 3.93 -15.03 0.64
C SER A 92 4.17 -13.93 -0.40
N THR A 93 3.53 -14.02 -1.58
CA THR A 93 3.55 -12.94 -2.58
C THR A 93 2.54 -11.84 -2.26
N GLN A 94 1.64 -12.10 -1.32
CA GLN A 94 0.61 -11.16 -0.89
C GLN A 94 1.06 -10.42 0.36
N SER A 95 0.66 -9.16 0.46
CA SER A 95 0.94 -8.30 1.60
C SER A 95 -0.24 -7.39 1.87
N ILE A 96 -0.37 -6.91 3.10
CA ILE A 96 -1.39 -5.93 3.48
C ILE A 96 -0.71 -4.63 3.93
N GLY A 97 -1.38 -3.52 3.65
CA GLY A 97 -0.98 -2.17 4.04
C GLY A 97 -2.19 -1.32 4.42
N ALA A 98 -1.93 -0.08 4.79
CA ALA A 98 -2.97 0.85 5.18
C ALA A 98 -3.49 1.70 4.03
N PHE A 99 -4.80 1.96 4.02
CA PHE A 99 -5.40 3.00 3.19
C PHE A 99 -6.11 4.04 4.06
N LEU A 100 -5.48 5.21 4.21
CA LEU A 100 -5.96 6.32 5.03
C LEU A 100 -6.94 7.20 4.23
N GLU A 101 -8.10 6.62 3.95
CA GLU A 101 -9.31 7.33 3.50
C GLU A 101 -10.28 7.43 4.68
N ILE A 102 -10.64 8.65 5.08
CA ILE A 102 -11.47 8.87 6.27
C ILE A 102 -12.91 8.47 5.98
N THR A 103 -13.44 7.65 6.87
CA THR A 103 -14.80 7.12 6.82
C THR A 103 -15.65 7.73 7.95
N PRO A 104 -17.00 7.79 7.79
CA PRO A 104 -17.91 8.07 8.90
C PRO A 104 -17.61 7.22 10.14
N SER A 105 -17.39 5.92 9.96
CA SER A 105 -17.08 4.98 11.05
C SER A 105 -15.78 5.30 11.80
N LEU A 106 -14.72 5.72 11.09
CA LEU A 106 -13.46 6.12 11.72
C LEU A 106 -13.61 7.44 12.46
N ALA A 107 -14.27 8.43 11.83
CA ALA A 107 -14.51 9.73 12.44
C ALA A 107 -15.41 9.64 13.69
N GLU A 108 -16.43 8.78 13.66
CA GLU A 108 -17.27 8.49 14.82
C GLU A 108 -16.44 7.89 15.97
N LYS A 109 -15.56 6.93 15.67
CA LYS A 109 -14.69 6.29 16.67
C LYS A 109 -13.77 7.30 17.37
N THR A 110 -13.29 8.31 16.65
CA THR A 110 -12.41 9.35 17.21
C THR A 110 -13.16 10.56 17.75
N ARG A 111 -14.50 10.62 17.59
CA ARG A 111 -15.32 11.80 17.85
C ARG A 111 -14.88 13.03 17.05
N THR A 112 -14.27 12.80 15.90
CA THR A 112 -13.90 13.85 14.95
C THR A 112 -15.12 14.19 14.10
N LEU A 113 -15.31 15.48 13.77
CA LEU A 113 -16.40 15.91 12.90
C LEU A 113 -16.21 15.35 11.50
N TYR A 114 -17.08 14.44 11.08
CA TYR A 114 -17.18 14.05 9.67
C TYR A 114 -18.08 15.04 8.93
N PRO A 115 -17.57 15.83 7.96
CA PRO A 115 -18.40 16.87 7.35
C PRO A 115 -19.59 16.27 6.57
N ALA A 116 -20.72 16.99 6.55
CA ALA A 116 -21.94 16.56 5.88
C ALA A 116 -21.80 16.52 4.34
N GLY A 117 -22.68 15.75 3.69
CA GLY A 117 -22.79 15.61 2.23
C GLY A 117 -22.78 14.16 1.76
N ASP A 118 -22.92 13.94 0.45
CA ASP A 118 -23.04 12.57 -0.10
C ASP A 118 -21.87 12.20 -1.03
N SER A 119 -21.06 13.20 -1.43
CA SER A 119 -19.96 12.96 -2.35
C SER A 119 -18.76 12.33 -1.63
N VAL A 120 -18.40 11.12 -2.07
CA VAL A 120 -17.12 10.45 -1.79
C VAL A 120 -15.93 11.13 -2.47
N PHE A 121 -16.14 12.22 -3.22
CA PHE A 121 -15.09 12.97 -3.90
C PHE A 121 -14.76 14.31 -3.23
N ASN A 122 -15.41 14.63 -2.11
CA ASN A 122 -15.08 15.85 -1.38
C ASN A 122 -13.81 15.63 -0.54
N ALA A 123 -12.71 16.23 -0.98
CA ALA A 123 -11.40 16.15 -0.34
C ALA A 123 -11.43 16.53 1.15
N ASN A 124 -12.22 17.52 1.54
CA ASN A 124 -12.32 17.97 2.93
C ASN A 124 -12.99 16.93 3.85
N ARG A 125 -13.59 15.88 3.28
CA ARG A 125 -14.29 14.82 4.02
C ARG A 125 -13.46 13.56 4.15
N ILE A 126 -12.87 13.11 3.05
CA ILE A 126 -12.26 11.79 2.97
C ILE A 126 -10.73 11.82 3.03
N PHE A 127 -10.09 12.99 2.90
CA PHE A 127 -8.63 13.11 2.99
C PHE A 127 -8.23 13.63 4.37
N LEU A 128 -7.11 13.13 4.89
CA LEU A 128 -6.53 13.61 6.14
C LEU A 128 -6.29 15.14 6.14
N SER A 129 -5.96 15.72 4.99
CA SER A 129 -5.76 17.18 4.87
C SER A 129 -7.01 18.03 5.07
N GLY A 130 -8.19 17.42 5.05
CA GLY A 130 -9.44 18.09 5.43
C GLY A 130 -9.58 18.32 6.94
N TYR A 131 -8.72 17.69 7.75
CA TYR A 131 -8.80 17.67 9.20
C TYR A 131 -7.67 18.46 9.86
N SER A 132 -7.94 18.95 11.07
CA SER A 132 -6.93 19.62 11.90
C SER A 132 -5.76 18.67 12.20
N GLN A 133 -4.60 19.20 12.59
CA GLN A 133 -3.45 18.34 12.92
C GLN A 133 -3.75 17.45 14.14
N GLU A 134 -4.54 17.92 15.09
CA GLU A 134 -4.98 17.16 16.26
C GLU A 134 -5.89 16.01 15.84
N ASP A 135 -6.92 16.29 15.04
CA ASP A 135 -7.82 15.26 14.49
C ASP A 135 -7.07 14.24 13.64
N ARG A 136 -6.12 14.68 12.81
CA ARG A 136 -5.29 13.77 12.01
C ARG A 136 -4.54 12.76 12.88
N ARG A 137 -3.96 13.19 14.01
CA ARG A 137 -3.28 12.28 14.94
C ARG A 137 -4.25 11.26 15.52
N LEU A 138 -5.41 11.71 16.00
CA LEU A 138 -6.44 10.82 16.55
C LEU A 138 -6.93 9.79 15.52
N LEU A 139 -7.20 10.22 14.30
CA LEU A 139 -7.64 9.36 13.18
C LEU A 139 -6.58 8.32 12.83
N ILE A 140 -5.31 8.73 12.70
CA ILE A 140 -4.19 7.84 12.39
C ILE A 140 -3.95 6.85 13.53
N ASP A 141 -3.86 7.32 14.77
CA ASP A 141 -3.58 6.45 15.94
C ASP A 141 -4.68 5.41 16.13
N THR A 142 -5.95 5.81 15.93
CA THR A 142 -7.11 4.91 16.02
C THR A 142 -7.08 3.88 14.90
N TYR A 143 -6.81 4.30 13.67
CA TYR A 143 -6.66 3.39 12.54
C TYR A 143 -5.52 2.38 12.78
N MET A 144 -4.34 2.87 13.18
CA MET A 144 -3.16 2.03 13.38
C MET A 144 -3.34 1.05 14.54
N SER A 145 -4.03 1.47 15.60
CA SER A 145 -4.40 0.58 16.71
C SER A 145 -5.34 -0.53 16.23
N ALA A 146 -6.39 -0.19 15.46
CA ALA A 146 -7.29 -1.19 14.89
C ALA A 146 -6.58 -2.17 13.95
N PHE A 147 -5.61 -1.68 13.16
CA PHE A 147 -4.79 -2.53 12.30
C PHE A 147 -3.93 -3.49 13.13
N PHE A 148 -3.24 -2.99 14.16
CA PHE A 148 -2.41 -3.81 15.04
C PHE A 148 -3.25 -4.85 15.80
N ASP A 149 -4.39 -4.45 16.36
CA ASP A 149 -5.30 -5.35 17.07
C ASP A 149 -5.80 -6.47 16.16
N ARG A 150 -5.93 -6.21 14.85
CA ARG A 150 -6.46 -7.18 13.89
C ARG A 150 -5.41 -8.13 13.32
N PHE A 151 -4.22 -7.62 13.01
CA PHE A 151 -3.19 -8.38 12.30
C PHE A 151 -1.94 -8.68 13.14
N GLY A 152 -1.83 -8.11 14.34
CA GLY A 152 -0.69 -8.30 15.24
C GLY A 152 0.59 -7.53 14.87
N PHE A 153 0.53 -6.67 13.85
CA PHE A 153 1.64 -5.84 13.40
C PHE A 153 1.16 -4.53 12.78
N TYR A 154 2.03 -3.51 12.72
CA TYR A 154 1.75 -2.27 12.00
C TYR A 154 2.05 -2.41 10.50
N PRO A 155 1.27 -1.75 9.63
CA PRO A 155 1.42 -1.84 8.18
C PRO A 155 2.78 -1.29 7.74
N LYS A 156 3.47 -2.00 6.83
CA LYS A 156 4.75 -1.55 6.25
C LYS A 156 4.58 -0.51 5.15
N SER A 157 3.39 -0.43 4.57
CA SER A 157 3.02 0.49 3.51
C SER A 157 1.74 1.22 3.88
N VAL A 158 1.70 2.51 3.58
CA VAL A 158 0.56 3.38 3.83
C VAL A 158 0.28 4.16 2.57
N SER A 159 -0.97 4.14 2.11
CA SER A 159 -1.45 4.95 1.01
C SER A 159 -2.54 5.88 1.50
N ALA A 160 -2.62 7.06 0.89
CA ALA A 160 -3.72 8.00 1.05
C ALA A 160 -3.85 8.77 -0.25
N TRP A 161 -5.03 9.35 -0.50
CA TRP A 161 -5.22 10.26 -1.62
C TRP A 161 -4.31 11.49 -1.54
N HIS A 162 -4.11 12.00 -0.33
CA HIS A 162 -3.25 13.13 -0.06
C HIS A 162 -2.71 13.04 1.38
N LEU A 163 -1.38 13.02 1.50
CA LEU A 163 -0.68 13.10 2.79
C LEU A 163 -0.20 14.54 2.97
N PRO A 164 -0.81 15.32 3.88
CA PRO A 164 -0.33 16.66 4.19
C PRO A 164 0.98 16.57 4.98
N PHE A 165 2.01 17.30 4.52
CA PHE A 165 3.26 17.52 5.25
C PHE A 165 3.07 18.46 6.45
#